data_AF-A0A3S1BP28-F1
#
_entry.id   AF-A0A3S1BP28-F1
#
_cell.length_a   1.000
_cell.length_b   1.000
_cell.length_c   1.000
_cell.angle_alpha   90.00
_cell.angle_beta   90.00
_cell.angle_gamma   90.00
#
_symmetry.space_group_name_H-M   'P 1'
#
loop_
_entity.id
_entity.type
_entity.pdbx_description
1 polymer ?
#
loop_
_entity_poly.entity_id
_entity_poly.type
_entity_poly.pdbx_seq_one_letter_code
_entity_poly.pdbx_strand_id
1 'polypeptide(L)'
;MKLVYKNAGDHSNIEMSSYFKTAKQTIDVWSANPSQMFVSEKDVFLRPFIPDLVLETLQSSALSSIVEVVLKEILPAIAAVIEKQLSRYISGDLSEPSQELLEKTVSAAPHNIWAERVVGMTCHLWKRCPMATIGFLDAKIKAKTNKLMEWLGGKDEAEQEKLVAFGRKRAGLLRKKRRENEKGIDDEIEIRMNELTQMRSKKSRRKADKEVEAAYKKRDADAVVFQSVSGFQREWLVQLTKQDGMIVGALFQHKWYDGEMRKDCIWQARVVKIGKKTTTAYWCADGNEDDVETGTADSSD
;
A
#
# COMPACT_ATOMS: atom_id res chain seq x y z
N MET A 1 7.56 21.32 -30.04
CA MET A 1 8.40 20.18 -30.47
C MET A 1 7.67 18.90 -30.10
N LYS A 2 7.01 18.24 -31.07
CA LYS A 2 6.41 16.90 -30.87
C LYS A 2 7.42 15.89 -31.40
N LEU A 3 8.26 15.33 -30.53
CA LEU A 3 8.95 14.07 -30.83
C LEU A 3 7.91 12.96 -30.73
N VAL A 4 7.09 12.87 -31.77
CA VAL A 4 6.16 11.76 -31.95
C VAL A 4 6.57 11.15 -33.27
N TYR A 5 7.30 10.03 -33.18
CA TYR A 5 7.23 9.02 -34.22
C TYR A 5 5.74 8.80 -34.46
N LYS A 6 5.22 9.35 -35.58
CA LYS A 6 3.84 9.14 -35.99
C LYS A 6 3.80 7.65 -36.26
N ASN A 7 3.20 6.91 -35.32
CA ASN A 7 3.11 5.47 -35.36
C ASN A 7 2.30 5.08 -36.61
N ALA A 8 2.99 5.00 -37.75
CA ALA A 8 2.36 4.84 -39.05
C ALA A 8 1.75 3.45 -39.22
N GLY A 9 2.04 2.52 -38.30
CA GLY A 9 1.51 1.16 -38.25
C GLY A 9 0.52 0.90 -37.11
N ASP A 10 0.08 1.93 -36.37
CA ASP A 10 -0.84 1.79 -35.22
C ASP A 10 -0.39 0.77 -34.14
N HIS A 11 0.93 0.55 -34.00
CA HIS A 11 1.50 -0.36 -33.01
C HIS A 11 1.12 0.01 -31.57
N SER A 12 0.75 -0.96 -30.75
CA SER A 12 0.53 -0.71 -29.33
C SER A 12 1.84 -0.28 -28.62
N ASN A 13 1.74 0.41 -27.47
CA ASN A 13 2.92 0.75 -26.67
C ASN A 13 3.78 -0.48 -26.32
N ILE A 14 3.16 -1.66 -26.23
CA ILE A 14 3.82 -2.93 -25.94
C ILE A 14 4.63 -3.40 -27.16
N GLU A 15 4.10 -3.26 -28.38
CA GLU A 15 4.79 -3.57 -29.64
C GLU A 15 5.95 -2.62 -29.95
N MET A 16 5.90 -1.38 -29.46
CA MET A 16 6.97 -0.40 -29.67
C MET A 16 8.27 -0.75 -28.92
N SER A 17 8.22 -1.68 -27.97
CA SER A 17 9.39 -2.13 -27.19
C SER A 17 10.52 -2.68 -28.06
N SER A 18 10.18 -3.48 -29.07
CA SER A 18 11.15 -4.02 -30.02
C SER A 18 11.77 -2.92 -30.88
N TYR A 19 10.99 -1.94 -31.31
CA TYR A 19 11.46 -0.80 -32.09
C TYR A 19 12.49 0.04 -31.32
N PHE A 20 12.28 0.28 -30.02
CA PHE A 20 13.24 1.01 -29.20
C PHE A 20 14.53 0.19 -28.93
N LYS A 21 14.42 -1.14 -28.79
CA LYS A 21 15.61 -2.02 -28.70
C LYS A 21 16.41 -1.98 -30.00
N THR A 22 15.76 -2.07 -31.16
CA THR A 22 16.40 -1.95 -32.49
C THR A 22 17.05 -0.59 -32.67
N ALA A 23 16.36 0.50 -32.31
CA ALA A 23 16.90 1.85 -32.38
C ALA A 23 18.18 2.01 -31.55
N LYS A 24 18.19 1.46 -30.32
CA LYS A 24 19.38 1.45 -29.47
C LYS A 24 20.54 0.72 -30.15
N GLN A 25 20.30 -0.48 -30.66
CA GLN A 25 21.33 -1.28 -31.34
C GLN A 25 21.93 -0.54 -32.54
N THR A 26 21.10 0.09 -33.37
CA THR A 26 21.56 0.87 -34.53
C THR A 26 22.39 2.07 -34.09
N ILE A 27 21.95 2.79 -33.04
CA ILE A 27 22.70 3.94 -32.49
C ILE A 27 24.02 3.49 -31.86
N ASP A 28 24.07 2.34 -31.18
CA ASP A 28 25.30 1.80 -30.61
C ASP A 28 26.32 1.49 -31.73
N VAL A 29 25.87 0.90 -32.84
CA VAL A 29 26.70 0.64 -34.03
C VAL A 29 27.22 1.94 -34.66
N TRP A 30 26.34 2.94 -34.82
CA TRP A 30 26.73 4.25 -35.34
C TRP A 30 27.61 5.04 -34.37
N SER A 31 27.48 4.83 -33.06
CA SER A 31 28.35 5.46 -32.07
C SER A 31 29.79 4.96 -32.18
N ALA A 32 29.97 3.68 -32.51
CA ALA A 32 31.28 3.09 -32.77
C ALA A 32 31.87 3.56 -34.11
N ASN A 33 31.04 3.68 -35.15
CA ASN A 33 31.45 4.13 -36.48
C ASN A 33 30.44 5.13 -37.09
N PRO A 34 30.58 6.45 -36.81
CA PRO A 34 29.59 7.46 -37.23
C PRO A 34 29.41 7.55 -38.75
N SER A 35 30.45 7.23 -39.52
CA SER A 35 30.40 7.22 -40.98
C SER A 35 29.36 6.24 -41.54
N GLN A 36 29.02 5.17 -40.79
CA GLN A 36 27.99 4.22 -41.21
C GLN A 36 26.59 4.84 -41.27
N MET A 37 26.33 5.90 -40.49
CA MET A 37 25.04 6.60 -40.51
C MET A 37 24.74 7.23 -41.89
N PHE A 38 25.78 7.64 -42.61
CA PHE A 38 25.66 8.31 -43.93
C PHE A 38 25.78 7.34 -45.11
N VAL A 39 26.25 6.11 -44.88
CA VAL A 39 26.33 5.07 -45.90
C VAL A 39 25.16 4.09 -45.81
N SER A 40 24.48 4.05 -44.67
CA SER A 40 23.30 3.21 -44.48
C SER A 40 22.18 3.60 -45.45
N GLU A 41 21.57 2.59 -46.07
CA GLU A 41 20.32 2.72 -46.85
C GLU A 41 19.07 2.69 -45.94
N LYS A 42 19.28 2.45 -44.64
CA LYS A 42 18.23 2.27 -43.64
C LYS A 42 18.35 3.26 -42.49
N ASP A 43 17.21 3.65 -41.96
CA ASP A 43 17.09 4.52 -40.79
C ASP A 43 17.44 3.83 -39.47
N VAL A 44 17.35 4.58 -38.36
CA VAL A 44 17.60 4.09 -36.99
C VAL A 44 16.74 2.87 -36.63
N PHE A 45 15.57 2.73 -37.25
CA PHE A 45 14.62 1.64 -37.03
C PHE A 45 14.73 0.53 -38.08
N LEU A 46 15.80 0.51 -38.87
CA LEU A 46 16.06 -0.43 -39.97
C LEU A 46 15.05 -0.39 -41.12
N ARG A 47 14.33 0.73 -41.27
CA ARG A 47 13.43 0.97 -42.41
C ARG A 47 14.20 1.62 -43.56
N PRO A 48 13.90 1.28 -44.82
CA PRO A 48 14.56 1.91 -45.95
C PRO A 48 14.28 3.41 -45.94
N PHE A 49 15.31 4.22 -46.23
CA PHE A 49 15.12 5.65 -46.37
C PHE A 49 14.20 5.96 -47.56
N ILE A 50 13.40 7.00 -47.41
CA ILE A 50 12.69 7.60 -48.54
C ILE A 50 13.68 8.55 -49.22
N PRO A 51 13.99 8.34 -50.51
CA PRO A 51 14.95 9.19 -51.21
C PRO A 51 14.44 10.63 -51.28
N ASP A 52 15.29 11.56 -50.88
CA ASP A 52 15.08 13.01 -50.92
C ASP A 52 16.41 13.66 -51.30
N LEU A 53 16.35 14.76 -52.04
CA LEU A 53 17.49 15.56 -52.48
C LEU A 53 18.43 15.92 -51.30
N VAL A 54 17.87 16.18 -50.11
CA VAL A 54 18.65 16.47 -48.90
C VAL A 54 19.46 15.24 -48.44
N LEU A 55 18.84 14.06 -48.45
CA LEU A 55 19.50 12.82 -48.06
C LEU A 55 20.61 12.46 -49.06
N GLU A 56 20.32 12.55 -50.36
CA GLU A 56 21.31 12.30 -51.42
C GLU A 56 22.52 13.24 -51.32
N THR A 57 22.28 14.51 -50.98
CA THR A 57 23.35 15.49 -50.76
C THR A 57 24.20 15.13 -49.54
N LEU A 58 23.58 14.66 -48.45
CA LEU A 58 24.30 14.26 -47.24
C LEU A 58 25.11 12.98 -47.45
N GLN A 59 24.59 12.00 -48.20
CA GLN A 59 25.27 10.74 -48.49
C GLN A 59 26.42 10.89 -49.51
N SER A 60 26.30 11.85 -50.44
CA SER A 60 27.34 12.14 -51.45
C SER A 60 28.45 13.07 -50.94
N SER A 61 28.20 13.81 -49.86
CA SER A 61 29.21 14.69 -49.25
C SER A 61 30.26 13.89 -48.48
N ALA A 62 31.55 14.19 -48.69
CA ALA A 62 32.62 13.64 -47.87
C ALA A 62 32.43 14.11 -46.41
N LEU A 63 32.35 13.16 -45.48
CA LEU A 63 32.15 13.46 -44.07
C LEU A 63 33.31 14.33 -43.56
N SER A 64 33.00 15.54 -43.10
CA SER A 64 33.99 16.37 -42.43
C SER A 64 34.44 15.70 -41.14
N SER A 65 35.74 15.73 -40.84
CA SER A 65 36.31 15.19 -39.60
C SER A 65 35.66 15.79 -38.34
N ILE A 66 35.16 17.02 -38.43
CA ILE A 66 34.45 17.71 -37.34
C ILE A 66 33.11 17.02 -37.05
N VAL A 67 32.38 16.59 -38.09
CA VAL A 67 31.08 15.94 -37.94
C VAL A 67 31.24 14.57 -37.26
N GLU A 68 32.29 13.83 -37.61
CA GLU A 68 32.58 12.54 -36.96
C GLU A 68 32.88 12.70 -35.47
N VAL A 69 33.68 13.72 -35.08
CA VAL A 69 33.98 14.03 -33.68
C VAL A 69 32.71 14.39 -32.92
N VAL A 70 31.85 15.24 -33.50
CA VAL A 70 30.59 15.65 -32.87
C VAL A 70 29.64 14.47 -32.69
N LEU A 71 29.53 13.58 -33.68
CA LEU A 71 28.66 12.39 -33.59
C LEU A 71 29.17 11.38 -32.55
N LYS A 72 30.48 11.24 -32.39
CA LYS A 72 31.07 10.39 -31.31
C LYS A 72 30.69 10.88 -29.92
N GLU A 73 30.43 12.17 -29.73
CA GLU A 73 29.97 12.72 -28.45
C GLU A 73 28.44 12.64 -28.28
N ILE A 74 27.68 12.90 -29.35
CA ILE A 74 26.21 12.98 -29.28
C ILE A 74 25.54 11.60 -29.25
N LEU A 75 25.99 10.65 -30.07
CA LEU A 75 25.33 9.34 -30.22
C LEU A 75 25.32 8.53 -28.90
N PRO A 76 26.42 8.48 -28.10
CA PRO A 76 26.40 7.83 -26.79
C PRO A 76 25.41 8.48 -25.82
N ALA A 77 25.27 9.81 -25.85
CA ALA A 77 24.31 10.50 -24.99
C ALA A 77 22.85 10.13 -25.36
N ILE A 78 22.55 10.01 -26.66
CA ILE A 78 21.25 9.54 -27.14
C ILE A 78 21.01 8.08 -26.72
N ALA A 79 22.00 7.19 -26.89
CA ALA A 79 21.92 5.80 -26.48
C ALA A 79 21.63 5.65 -24.98
N ALA A 80 22.32 6.44 -24.14
CA ALA A 80 22.11 6.46 -22.69
C ALA A 80 20.69 6.92 -22.30
N VAL A 81 20.13 7.89 -23.02
CA VAL A 81 18.74 8.31 -22.80
C VAL A 81 17.77 7.20 -23.19
N ILE A 82 17.96 6.56 -24.34
CA ILE A 82 17.10 5.45 -24.79
C ILE A 82 17.15 4.28 -23.78
N GLU A 83 18.34 3.92 -23.32
CA GLU A 83 18.54 2.87 -22.32
C GLU A 83 17.82 3.18 -21.00
N LYS A 84 17.95 4.42 -20.52
CA LYS A 84 17.25 4.87 -19.30
C LYS A 84 15.72 4.85 -19.46
N GLN A 85 15.21 5.12 -20.66
CA GLN A 85 13.77 5.03 -20.94
C GLN A 85 13.31 3.58 -21.02
N LEU A 86 14.06 2.72 -21.71
CA LEU A 86 13.83 1.27 -21.77
C LEU A 86 13.80 0.66 -20.35
N SER A 87 14.77 0.98 -19.50
CA SER A 87 14.85 0.45 -18.15
C SER A 87 13.72 0.92 -17.22
N ARG A 88 13.10 2.08 -17.50
CA ARG A 88 12.05 2.68 -16.68
C ARG A 88 10.64 2.27 -17.10
N TYR A 89 10.41 2.12 -18.39
CA TYR A 89 9.08 1.91 -18.97
C TYR A 89 8.88 0.53 -19.59
N ILE A 90 9.98 -0.15 -19.94
CA ILE A 90 10.00 -1.43 -20.67
C ILE A 90 10.90 -2.41 -19.91
N SER A 91 10.65 -2.57 -18.61
CA SER A 91 11.34 -3.54 -17.75
C SER A 91 10.35 -4.59 -17.22
N GLY A 92 10.77 -5.86 -17.15
CA GLY A 92 9.96 -6.99 -16.65
C GLY A 92 9.18 -7.72 -17.75
N ASP A 93 8.14 -8.47 -17.38
CA ASP A 93 7.38 -9.38 -18.26
C ASP A 93 6.69 -8.69 -19.45
N LEU A 94 6.56 -7.35 -19.41
CA LEU A 94 5.99 -6.54 -20.50
C LEU A 94 7.02 -6.08 -21.53
N SER A 95 8.31 -6.32 -21.28
CA SER A 95 9.42 -5.92 -22.17
C SER A 95 9.65 -6.87 -23.34
N GLU A 96 9.19 -8.11 -23.17
CA GLU A 96 9.19 -9.18 -24.17
C GLU A 96 7.81 -9.84 -24.14
N PRO A 97 6.79 -9.14 -24.67
CA PRO A 97 5.42 -9.60 -24.57
C PRO A 97 5.25 -10.94 -25.28
N SER A 98 4.70 -11.93 -24.59
CA SER A 98 4.32 -13.18 -25.22
C SER A 98 3.24 -12.96 -26.29
N GLN A 99 3.16 -13.85 -27.27
CA GLN A 99 2.17 -13.74 -28.34
C GLN A 99 0.73 -13.73 -27.79
N GLU A 100 0.47 -14.49 -26.72
CA GLU A 100 -0.81 -14.46 -26.00
C GLU A 100 -1.13 -13.09 -25.37
N LEU A 101 -0.11 -12.38 -24.87
CA LEU A 101 -0.29 -11.05 -24.30
C LEU A 101 -0.57 -10.02 -25.39
N LEU A 102 0.11 -10.13 -26.53
CA LEU A 102 -0.17 -9.30 -27.71
C LEU A 102 -1.63 -9.49 -28.15
N GLU A 103 -2.10 -10.72 -28.30
CA GLU A 103 -3.50 -11.02 -28.67
C GLU A 103 -4.53 -10.44 -27.69
N LYS A 104 -4.28 -10.55 -26.38
CA LYS A 104 -5.15 -9.96 -25.35
C LYS A 104 -5.17 -8.43 -25.40
N THR A 105 -4.06 -7.82 -25.80
CA THR A 105 -3.87 -6.36 -25.77
C THR A 105 -4.21 -5.67 -27.10
N VAL A 106 -4.51 -6.41 -28.18
CA VAL A 106 -5.03 -5.84 -29.45
C VAL A 106 -6.28 -4.98 -29.23
N SER A 107 -7.11 -5.35 -28.26
CA SER A 107 -8.32 -4.59 -27.92
C SER A 107 -8.04 -3.31 -27.11
N ALA A 108 -6.82 -3.13 -26.60
CA ALA A 108 -6.43 -1.97 -25.83
C ALA A 108 -6.02 -0.82 -26.77
N ALA A 109 -6.36 0.42 -26.39
CA ALA A 109 -5.97 1.58 -27.19
C ALA A 109 -4.44 1.71 -27.26
N PRO A 110 -3.85 1.93 -28.44
CA PRO A 110 -2.40 1.95 -28.63
C PRO A 110 -1.72 3.18 -27.97
N HIS A 111 -2.49 4.19 -27.59
CA HIS A 111 -2.01 5.46 -27.05
C HIS A 111 -2.65 5.82 -25.70
N ASN A 112 -1.93 6.62 -24.90
CA ASN A 112 -2.39 7.13 -23.60
C ASN A 112 -3.55 8.13 -23.68
N ILE A 113 -3.91 8.61 -24.87
CA ILE A 113 -5.01 9.58 -25.10
C ILE A 113 -6.33 9.07 -24.48
N TRP A 114 -6.53 7.76 -24.42
CA TRP A 114 -7.72 7.20 -23.79
C TRP A 114 -7.77 7.53 -22.28
N ALA A 115 -6.66 7.38 -21.57
CA ALA A 115 -6.57 7.75 -20.16
C ALA A 115 -6.79 9.25 -19.96
N GLU A 116 -6.16 10.09 -20.79
CA GLU A 116 -6.34 11.55 -20.74
C GLU A 116 -7.80 11.96 -20.99
N ARG A 117 -8.47 11.33 -21.97
CA ARG A 117 -9.89 11.55 -22.25
C ARG A 117 -10.77 11.13 -21.07
N VAL A 118 -10.51 9.98 -20.47
CA VAL A 118 -11.27 9.49 -19.30
C VAL A 118 -11.11 10.46 -18.12
N VAL A 119 -9.89 10.91 -17.84
CA VAL A 119 -9.63 11.92 -16.80
C VAL A 119 -10.34 13.22 -17.12
N GLY A 120 -10.21 13.75 -18.34
CA GLY A 120 -10.88 14.98 -18.77
C GLY A 120 -12.41 14.90 -18.64
N MET A 121 -13.01 13.78 -19.05
CA MET A 121 -14.46 13.53 -18.88
C MET A 121 -14.84 13.45 -17.41
N THR A 122 -14.02 12.82 -16.57
CA THR A 122 -14.25 12.71 -15.13
C THR A 122 -14.21 14.08 -14.48
N CYS A 123 -13.18 14.89 -14.76
CA CYS A 123 -13.06 16.26 -14.25
C CYS A 123 -14.25 17.13 -14.68
N HIS A 124 -14.67 17.05 -15.94
CA HIS A 124 -15.84 17.79 -16.42
C HIS A 124 -17.13 17.37 -15.70
N LEU A 125 -17.39 16.06 -15.57
CA LEU A 125 -18.58 15.55 -14.91
C LEU A 125 -18.59 15.85 -13.41
N TRP A 126 -17.42 15.78 -12.76
CA TRP A 126 -17.27 16.12 -11.35
C TRP A 126 -17.62 17.59 -11.09
N LYS A 127 -17.14 18.51 -11.93
CA LYS A 127 -17.48 19.94 -11.83
C LYS A 127 -18.98 20.20 -12.04
N ARG A 128 -19.62 19.45 -12.95
CA ARG A 128 -21.05 19.60 -13.25
C ARG A 128 -21.96 18.97 -12.19
N CYS A 129 -21.53 17.87 -11.57
CA CYS A 129 -22.32 17.10 -10.63
C CYS A 129 -21.45 16.70 -9.41
N PRO A 130 -21.08 17.65 -8.53
CA PRO A 130 -20.15 17.39 -7.43
C PRO A 130 -20.69 16.42 -6.37
N MET A 131 -22.02 16.30 -6.26
CA MET A 131 -22.67 15.35 -5.33
C MET A 131 -22.81 13.93 -5.92
N ALA A 132 -22.39 13.72 -7.17
CA ALA A 132 -22.47 12.40 -7.78
C ALA A 132 -21.36 11.48 -7.23
N THR A 133 -21.73 10.23 -6.94
CA THR A 133 -20.73 9.24 -6.51
C THR A 133 -19.75 8.93 -7.65
N ILE A 134 -18.49 8.63 -7.31
CA ILE A 134 -17.46 8.25 -8.29
C ILE A 134 -17.94 7.08 -9.17
N GLY A 135 -18.61 6.09 -8.58
CA GLY A 135 -19.15 4.94 -9.32
C GLY A 135 -20.22 5.32 -10.33
N PHE A 136 -21.04 6.34 -10.06
CA PHE A 136 -21.99 6.87 -11.03
C PHE A 136 -21.29 7.58 -12.19
N LEU A 137 -20.29 8.41 -11.89
CA LEU A 137 -19.53 9.13 -12.92
C LEU A 137 -18.77 8.15 -13.83
N ASP A 138 -18.11 7.15 -13.25
CA ASP A 138 -17.43 6.07 -13.98
C ASP A 138 -18.41 5.30 -14.88
N ALA A 139 -19.56 4.89 -14.36
CA ALA A 139 -20.59 4.22 -15.15
C ALA A 139 -21.07 5.07 -16.33
N LYS A 140 -21.25 6.39 -16.13
CA LYS A 140 -21.65 7.32 -17.18
C LYS A 140 -20.58 7.48 -18.26
N ILE A 141 -19.31 7.56 -17.87
CA ILE A 141 -18.19 7.63 -18.81
C ILE A 141 -18.13 6.35 -19.64
N LYS A 142 -18.17 5.18 -18.99
CA LYS A 142 -18.17 3.87 -19.66
C LYS A 142 -19.35 3.71 -20.61
N ALA A 143 -20.55 4.13 -20.19
CA ALA A 143 -21.73 4.09 -21.04
C ALA A 143 -21.55 4.94 -22.30
N LYS A 144 -20.93 6.12 -22.18
CA LYS A 144 -20.64 7.00 -23.31
C LYS A 144 -19.54 6.43 -24.22
N THR A 145 -18.43 5.97 -23.64
CA THR A 145 -17.28 5.47 -24.42
C THR A 145 -17.62 4.18 -25.16
N ASN A 146 -18.43 3.32 -24.56
CA ASN A 146 -18.80 2.03 -25.14
C ASN A 146 -20.06 2.11 -25.99
N LYS A 147 -20.58 3.32 -26.25
CA LYS A 147 -21.82 3.55 -27.02
C LYS A 147 -23.00 2.72 -26.50
N LEU A 148 -23.08 2.55 -25.18
CA LEU A 148 -24.03 1.65 -24.54
C LEU A 148 -25.48 2.02 -24.87
N MET A 149 -25.79 3.32 -24.96
CA MET A 149 -27.14 3.79 -25.28
C MET A 149 -27.52 3.51 -26.74
N GLU A 150 -26.57 3.62 -27.68
CA GLU A 150 -26.79 3.27 -29.09
C GLU A 150 -26.99 1.76 -29.23
N TRP A 151 -26.14 0.96 -28.57
CA TRP A 151 -26.26 -0.49 -28.54
C TRP A 151 -27.59 -0.94 -27.92
N LEU A 152 -28.00 -0.33 -26.81
CA LEU A 152 -29.26 -0.65 -26.13
C LEU A 152 -30.46 -0.24 -26.99
N GLY A 153 -30.38 0.91 -27.68
CA GLY A 153 -31.44 1.38 -28.58
C GLY A 153 -31.66 0.49 -29.81
N GLY A 154 -30.67 -0.33 -30.19
CA GLY A 154 -30.81 -1.33 -31.25
C GLY A 154 -31.47 -2.65 -30.81
N LYS A 155 -31.93 -2.77 -29.56
CA LYS A 155 -32.59 -3.95 -29.01
C LYS A 155 -34.10 -3.74 -28.90
N ASP A 156 -34.86 -4.83 -28.88
CA ASP A 156 -36.31 -4.79 -28.64
C ASP A 156 -36.61 -4.31 -27.20
N GLU A 157 -37.74 -3.63 -27.00
CA GLU A 157 -38.11 -3.06 -25.69
C GLU A 157 -38.12 -4.11 -24.57
N ALA A 158 -38.64 -5.31 -24.84
CA ALA A 158 -38.65 -6.41 -23.89
C ALA A 158 -37.24 -6.92 -23.53
N GLU A 159 -36.30 -6.87 -24.47
CA GLU A 159 -34.89 -7.23 -24.22
C GLU A 159 -34.18 -6.10 -23.45
N GLN A 160 -34.44 -4.84 -23.79
CA GLN A 160 -33.92 -3.68 -23.07
C GLN A 160 -34.30 -3.71 -21.60
N GLU A 161 -35.58 -3.95 -21.28
CA GLU A 161 -36.06 -4.01 -19.90
C GLU A 161 -35.39 -5.13 -19.11
N LYS A 162 -35.24 -6.32 -19.71
CA LYS A 162 -34.53 -7.45 -19.11
C LYS A 162 -33.07 -7.10 -18.78
N LEU A 163 -32.36 -6.46 -19.71
CA LEU A 163 -30.96 -6.05 -19.53
C LEU A 163 -30.81 -4.99 -18.44
N VAL A 164 -31.71 -4.00 -18.39
CA VAL A 164 -31.72 -2.97 -17.36
C VAL A 164 -32.03 -3.57 -15.97
N ALA A 165 -33.02 -4.48 -15.89
CA ALA A 165 -33.35 -5.18 -14.65
C ALA A 165 -32.17 -6.03 -14.15
N PHE A 166 -31.50 -6.73 -15.04
CA PHE A 166 -30.27 -7.47 -14.74
C PHE A 166 -29.17 -6.56 -14.20
N GLY A 167 -28.93 -5.42 -14.86
CA GLY A 167 -27.96 -4.42 -14.43
C GLY A 167 -28.25 -3.88 -13.02
N ARG A 168 -29.52 -3.57 -12.71
CA ARG A 168 -29.96 -3.13 -11.38
C ARG A 168 -29.68 -4.19 -10.31
N LYS A 169 -30.03 -5.45 -10.57
CA LYS A 169 -29.78 -6.57 -9.65
C LYS A 169 -28.29 -6.75 -9.38
N ARG A 170 -27.46 -6.73 -10.44
CA ARG A 170 -26.01 -6.87 -10.33
C ARG A 170 -25.38 -5.71 -9.55
N ALA A 171 -25.78 -4.47 -9.84
CA ALA A 171 -25.32 -3.30 -9.11
C ALA A 171 -25.66 -3.36 -7.61
N GLY A 172 -26.84 -3.88 -7.25
CA GLY A 172 -27.23 -4.14 -5.87
C GLY A 172 -26.27 -5.09 -5.15
N LEU A 173 -25.93 -6.21 -5.79
CA LEU A 173 -24.98 -7.19 -5.25
C LEU A 173 -23.58 -6.61 -5.07
N LEU A 174 -23.09 -5.84 -6.04
CA LEU A 174 -21.79 -5.17 -5.94
C LEU A 174 -21.75 -4.16 -4.79
N ARG A 175 -22.81 -3.37 -4.58
CA ARG A 175 -22.91 -2.44 -3.45
C ARG A 175 -22.93 -3.17 -2.11
N LYS A 176 -23.63 -4.31 -2.03
CA LYS A 176 -23.64 -5.15 -0.82
C LYS A 176 -22.24 -5.65 -0.50
N LYS A 177 -21.57 -6.29 -1.48
CA LYS A 177 -20.20 -6.78 -1.33
C LYS A 177 -19.22 -5.68 -0.93
N ARG A 178 -19.36 -4.50 -1.53
CA ARG A 178 -18.51 -3.35 -1.19
C ARG A 178 -18.68 -2.93 0.28
N ARG A 179 -19.91 -2.85 0.78
CA ARG A 179 -20.16 -2.52 2.20
C ARG A 179 -19.63 -3.59 3.15
N GLU A 180 -19.74 -4.87 2.77
CA GLU A 180 -19.17 -5.97 3.56
C GLU A 180 -17.63 -5.87 3.61
N ASN A 181 -16.99 -5.56 2.48
CA ASN A 181 -15.55 -5.34 2.44
C ASN A 181 -15.12 -4.11 3.24
N GLU A 182 -15.84 -2.98 3.11
CA GLU A 182 -15.56 -1.75 3.87
C GLU A 182 -15.66 -2.03 5.38
N LYS A 183 -16.72 -2.73 5.82
CA LYS A 183 -16.86 -3.15 7.22
C LYS A 183 -15.70 -4.05 7.68
N GLY A 184 -15.30 -5.03 6.88
CA GLY A 184 -14.17 -5.89 7.23
C GLY A 184 -12.84 -5.14 7.35
N ILE A 185 -12.65 -4.07 6.57
CA ILE A 185 -11.48 -3.19 6.69
C ILE A 185 -11.55 -2.38 7.99
N ASP A 186 -12.72 -1.82 8.30
CA ASP A 186 -12.93 -1.04 9.53
C ASP A 186 -12.71 -1.91 10.78
N ASP A 187 -13.25 -3.13 10.80
CA ASP A 187 -13.07 -4.10 11.88
C ASP A 187 -11.57 -4.45 12.08
N GLU A 188 -10.82 -4.65 10.99
CA GLU A 188 -9.37 -4.92 11.04
C GLU A 188 -8.57 -3.70 11.55
N ILE A 189 -8.97 -2.48 11.15
CA ILE A 189 -8.36 -1.25 11.67
C ILE A 189 -8.57 -1.15 13.18
N GLU A 190 -9.78 -1.42 13.66
CA GLU A 190 -10.10 -1.40 15.09
C GLU A 190 -9.26 -2.43 15.87
N ILE A 191 -9.15 -3.66 15.37
CA ILE A 191 -8.32 -4.72 15.97
C ILE A 191 -6.87 -4.23 16.10
N ARG A 192 -6.28 -3.71 15.02
CA ARG A 192 -4.89 -3.22 15.04
C ARG A 192 -4.69 -2.06 15.99
N MET A 193 -5.64 -1.13 16.06
CA MET A 193 -5.56 0.01 16.98
C MET A 193 -5.62 -0.46 18.43
N ASN A 194 -6.46 -1.45 18.74
CA ASN A 194 -6.55 -2.06 20.06
C ASN A 194 -5.26 -2.80 20.43
N GLU A 195 -4.67 -3.58 19.51
CA GLU A 195 -3.37 -4.25 19.73
C GLU A 195 -2.24 -3.26 19.98
N LEU A 196 -2.15 -2.19 19.18
CA LEU A 196 -1.15 -1.13 19.37
C LEU A 196 -1.32 -0.43 20.73
N THR A 197 -2.57 -0.14 21.12
CA THR A 197 -2.89 0.46 22.42
C THR A 197 -2.50 -0.48 23.56
N GLN A 198 -2.78 -1.77 23.42
CA GLN A 198 -2.40 -2.79 24.40
C GLN A 198 -0.88 -2.93 24.52
N MET A 199 -0.14 -2.92 23.40
CA MET A 199 1.32 -2.97 23.39
C MET A 199 1.94 -1.75 24.09
N ARG A 200 1.39 -0.55 23.85
CA ARG A 200 1.80 0.68 24.54
C ARG A 200 1.53 0.59 26.04
N SER A 201 0.33 0.12 26.42
CA SER A 201 -0.05 -0.08 27.82
C SER A 201 0.88 -1.10 28.52
N LYS A 202 1.14 -2.26 27.90
CA LYS A 202 2.07 -3.28 28.42
C LYS A 202 3.49 -2.73 28.59
N LYS A 203 3.99 -1.93 27.64
CA LYS A 203 5.30 -1.29 27.74
C LYS A 203 5.37 -0.28 28.89
N SER A 204 4.33 0.54 29.05
CA SER A 204 4.23 1.49 30.16
C SER A 204 4.18 0.77 31.51
N ARG A 205 3.34 -0.27 31.62
CA ARG A 205 3.22 -1.10 32.83
C ARG A 205 4.55 -1.76 33.19
N ARG A 206 5.23 -2.40 32.24
CA ARG A 206 6.57 -3.00 32.47
C ARG A 206 7.61 -1.99 32.95
N LYS A 207 7.53 -0.73 32.50
CA LYS A 207 8.41 0.33 32.97
C LYS A 207 8.08 0.72 34.41
N ALA A 208 6.80 0.94 34.70
CA ALA A 208 6.33 1.24 36.05
C ALA A 208 6.67 0.11 37.03
N ASP A 209 6.44 -1.15 36.66
CA ASP A 209 6.75 -2.32 37.49
C ASP A 209 8.24 -2.36 37.87
N LYS A 210 9.15 -2.07 36.92
CA LYS A 210 10.59 -1.98 37.19
C LYS A 210 10.95 -0.82 38.13
N GLU A 211 10.30 0.33 37.98
CA GLU A 211 10.51 1.50 38.84
C GLU A 211 10.00 1.23 40.27
N VAL A 212 8.84 0.58 40.40
CA VAL A 212 8.27 0.13 41.68
C VAL A 212 9.19 -0.89 42.35
N GLU A 213 9.67 -1.91 41.63
CA GLU A 213 10.57 -2.92 42.18
C GLU A 213 11.90 -2.31 42.66
N ALA A 214 12.45 -1.36 41.89
CA ALA A 214 13.67 -0.65 42.28
C ALA A 214 13.46 0.23 43.53
N ALA A 215 12.33 0.93 43.63
CA ALA A 215 11.99 1.73 44.80
C ALA A 215 11.78 0.86 46.04
N TYR A 216 11.10 -0.29 45.88
CA TYR A 216 10.87 -1.25 46.95
C TYR A 216 12.19 -1.83 47.49
N LYS A 217 13.10 -2.26 46.61
CA LYS A 217 14.44 -2.76 47.01
C LYS A 217 15.27 -1.73 47.77
N LYS A 218 15.11 -0.45 47.43
CA LYS A 218 15.78 0.68 48.12
C LYS A 218 15.04 1.14 49.39
N ARG A 219 13.87 0.56 49.69
CA ARG A 219 12.96 1.00 50.75
C ARG A 219 12.60 2.49 50.65
N ASP A 220 12.52 2.99 49.42
CA ASP A 220 12.24 4.39 49.12
C ASP A 220 10.75 4.60 48.85
N ALA A 221 10.02 4.96 49.91
CA ALA A 221 8.59 5.25 49.85
C ALA A 221 8.26 6.60 49.20
N ASP A 222 9.26 7.46 48.95
CA ASP A 222 9.10 8.81 48.41
C ASP A 222 9.49 8.88 46.92
N ALA A 223 9.78 7.72 46.31
CA ALA A 223 10.10 7.60 44.90
C ALA A 223 9.03 8.23 44.00
N VAL A 224 9.47 8.80 42.87
CA VAL A 224 8.61 9.51 41.90
C VAL A 224 7.42 8.65 41.43
N VAL A 225 7.63 7.33 41.31
CA VAL A 225 6.60 6.37 40.91
C VAL A 225 5.41 6.30 41.87
N PHE A 226 5.58 6.72 43.13
CA PHE A 226 4.53 6.75 44.15
C PHE A 226 3.90 8.13 44.38
N GLN A 227 4.34 9.18 43.67
CA GLN A 227 3.83 10.54 43.88
C GLN A 227 2.35 10.70 43.52
N SER A 228 1.83 9.85 42.63
CA SER A 228 0.41 9.86 42.23
C SER A 228 -0.49 9.04 43.15
N VAL A 229 0.06 8.46 44.23
CA VAL A 229 -0.67 7.59 45.16
C VAL A 229 -1.35 8.45 46.23
N SER A 230 -2.58 8.11 46.60
CA SER A 230 -3.34 8.86 47.61
C SER A 230 -2.70 8.78 49.00
N GLY A 231 -2.99 9.74 49.90
CA GLY A 231 -2.38 9.81 51.24
C GLY A 231 -2.54 8.53 52.06
N PHE A 232 -3.73 7.93 52.05
CA PHE A 232 -3.99 6.64 52.74
C PHE A 232 -3.16 5.48 52.16
N GLN A 233 -3.07 5.40 50.83
CA GLN A 233 -2.26 4.37 50.17
C GLN A 233 -0.76 4.59 50.39
N ARG A 234 -0.33 5.83 50.62
CA ARG A 234 1.07 6.17 50.94
C ARG A 234 1.46 5.71 52.34
N GLU A 235 0.57 5.81 53.32
CA GLU A 235 0.78 5.23 54.66
C GLU A 235 1.00 3.72 54.59
N TRP A 236 0.18 3.03 53.79
CA TRP A 236 0.34 1.60 53.51
C TRP A 236 1.68 1.28 52.83
N LEU A 237 2.09 2.06 51.82
CA LEU A 237 3.40 1.90 51.17
C LEU A 237 4.56 2.07 52.14
N VAL A 238 4.46 3.02 53.08
CA VAL A 238 5.48 3.24 54.12
C VAL A 238 5.56 2.04 55.06
N GLN A 239 4.42 1.48 55.49
CA GLN A 239 4.39 0.25 56.29
C GLN A 239 5.02 -0.92 55.52
N LEU A 240 4.68 -1.07 54.24
CA LEU A 240 5.18 -2.13 53.35
C LEU A 240 6.70 -2.08 53.12
N THR A 241 7.26 -0.88 52.99
CA THR A 241 8.68 -0.67 52.62
C THR A 241 9.59 -0.50 53.83
N LYS A 242 9.10 0.08 54.94
CA LYS A 242 9.93 0.45 56.09
C LYS A 242 9.75 -0.43 57.33
N GLN A 243 8.62 -1.13 57.50
CA GLN A 243 8.29 -1.91 58.71
C GLN A 243 8.05 -3.40 58.37
N ASP A 244 9.12 -4.16 58.14
CA ASP A 244 9.20 -5.63 58.13
C ASP A 244 7.90 -6.44 57.81
N GLY A 245 7.26 -6.13 56.68
CA GLY A 245 6.57 -7.11 55.82
C GLY A 245 5.34 -7.86 56.35
N MET A 246 4.75 -7.51 57.51
CA MET A 246 3.50 -8.16 57.95
C MET A 246 2.26 -7.51 57.33
N ILE A 247 1.83 -8.06 56.19
CA ILE A 247 0.74 -7.55 55.35
C ILE A 247 -0.48 -8.50 55.42
N VAL A 248 -0.59 -9.27 56.50
CA VAL A 248 -1.65 -10.28 56.61
C VAL A 248 -3.00 -9.59 56.81
N GLY A 249 -3.97 -9.95 55.97
CA GLY A 249 -5.33 -9.42 55.99
C GLY A 249 -5.59 -8.24 55.05
N ALA A 250 -4.56 -7.74 54.36
CA ALA A 250 -4.70 -6.62 53.43
C ALA A 250 -5.48 -7.03 52.17
N LEU A 251 -6.42 -6.17 51.78
CA LEU A 251 -7.21 -6.30 50.55
C LEU A 251 -6.64 -5.41 49.45
N PHE A 252 -6.45 -5.99 48.27
CA PHE A 252 -5.96 -5.33 47.08
C PHE A 252 -6.96 -5.50 45.94
N GLN A 253 -6.92 -4.57 44.99
CA GLN A 253 -7.68 -4.66 43.75
C GLN A 253 -6.71 -4.59 42.58
N HIS A 254 -6.67 -5.65 41.79
CA HIS A 254 -5.83 -5.77 40.61
C HIS A 254 -6.68 -5.64 39.35
N LYS A 255 -6.26 -4.78 38.42
CA LYS A 255 -6.87 -4.68 37.10
C LYS A 255 -5.98 -5.38 36.08
N TRP A 256 -6.43 -6.52 35.57
CA TRP A 256 -5.69 -7.35 34.61
C TRP A 256 -6.45 -7.43 33.29
N TYR A 257 -5.73 -7.43 32.16
CA TYR A 257 -6.34 -7.67 30.86
C TYR A 257 -6.50 -9.17 30.67
N ASP A 258 -7.74 -9.61 30.50
CA ASP A 258 -8.06 -10.98 30.18
C ASP A 258 -7.95 -11.19 28.65
N GLY A 259 -7.07 -12.09 28.23
CA GLY A 259 -6.83 -12.39 26.82
C GLY A 259 -7.98 -13.13 26.15
N GLU A 260 -8.74 -13.93 26.88
CA GLU A 260 -9.90 -14.66 26.37
C GLU A 260 -11.11 -13.74 26.24
N MET A 261 -11.38 -12.92 27.27
CA MET A 261 -12.50 -11.98 27.26
C MET A 261 -12.20 -10.67 26.54
N ARG A 262 -10.95 -10.44 26.13
CA ARG A 262 -10.46 -9.22 25.45
C ARG A 262 -10.79 -7.91 26.17
N LYS A 263 -10.96 -7.94 27.49
CA LYS A 263 -11.34 -6.79 28.31
C LYS A 263 -10.48 -6.71 29.57
N ASP A 264 -10.41 -5.51 30.14
CA ASP A 264 -9.84 -5.35 31.47
C ASP A 264 -10.81 -5.90 32.53
N CYS A 265 -10.37 -6.92 33.26
CA CYS A 265 -11.09 -7.50 34.39
C CYS A 265 -10.53 -6.98 35.71
N ILE A 266 -11.41 -6.78 36.69
CA ILE A 266 -11.06 -6.35 38.04
C ILE A 266 -11.11 -7.59 38.95
N TRP A 267 -9.96 -7.85 39.58
CA TRP A 267 -9.78 -8.91 40.56
C TRP A 267 -9.58 -8.31 41.93
N GLN A 268 -10.25 -8.87 42.93
CA GLN A 268 -9.98 -8.59 44.32
C GLN A 268 -8.98 -9.62 44.84
N ALA A 269 -8.13 -9.22 45.76
CA ALA A 269 -7.10 -10.07 46.31
C ALA A 269 -6.93 -9.82 47.81
N ARG A 270 -6.62 -10.86 48.58
CA ARG A 270 -6.30 -10.74 49.99
C ARG A 270 -5.06 -11.53 50.34
N VAL A 271 -4.19 -10.92 51.13
CA VAL A 271 -3.01 -11.60 51.65
C VAL A 271 -3.41 -12.40 52.88
N VAL A 272 -3.36 -13.72 52.78
CA VAL A 272 -3.71 -14.67 53.83
C VAL A 272 -2.44 -15.35 54.34
N LYS A 273 -2.37 -15.59 55.64
CA LYS A 273 -1.27 -16.36 56.23
C LYS A 273 -1.69 -17.82 56.34
N ILE A 274 -1.05 -18.70 55.59
CA ILE A 274 -1.27 -20.15 55.65
C ILE A 274 -0.02 -20.77 56.28
N GLY A 275 -0.12 -21.12 57.57
CA GLY A 275 1.02 -21.63 58.35
C GLY A 275 2.13 -20.58 58.53
N LYS A 276 3.37 -20.91 58.11
CA LYS A 276 4.52 -19.98 58.14
C LYS A 276 4.65 -19.13 56.86
N LYS A 277 3.87 -19.40 55.82
CA LYS A 277 3.94 -18.71 54.52
C LYS A 277 2.79 -17.72 54.36
N THR A 278 3.06 -16.64 53.63
CA THR A 278 2.05 -15.64 53.22
C THR A 278 1.68 -15.92 51.77
N THR A 279 0.38 -16.06 51.49
CA THR A 279 -0.15 -16.37 50.15
C THR A 279 -1.20 -15.33 49.77
N THR A 280 -1.37 -15.04 48.48
CA THR A 280 -2.39 -14.08 48.01
C THR A 280 -3.55 -14.85 47.38
N ALA A 281 -4.74 -14.75 47.97
CA ALA A 281 -5.99 -15.26 47.43
C ALA A 281 -6.56 -14.26 46.43
N TYR A 282 -7.11 -14.73 45.30
CA TYR A 282 -7.73 -13.89 44.27
C TYR A 282 -9.16 -14.34 43.99
N TRP A 283 -10.07 -13.39 43.75
CA TRP A 283 -11.43 -13.65 43.27
C TRP A 283 -11.91 -12.52 42.36
N CYS A 284 -12.85 -12.84 41.47
CA CYS A 284 -13.43 -11.85 40.57
C CYS A 284 -14.38 -10.93 41.34
N ALA A 285 -14.53 -9.66 40.92
CA ALA A 285 -15.36 -8.68 41.64
C ALA A 285 -16.84 -9.08 41.82
N ASP A 286 -17.32 -10.04 41.00
CA ASP A 286 -18.68 -10.58 41.04
C ASP A 286 -18.81 -11.90 41.84
N GLY A 287 -17.72 -12.43 42.39
CA GLY A 287 -17.68 -13.68 43.17
C GLY A 287 -17.38 -13.48 44.66
N ASN A 288 -17.61 -14.50 45.49
CA ASN A 288 -17.35 -14.45 46.93
C ASN A 288 -15.93 -14.95 47.27
N GLU A 289 -15.41 -14.55 48.44
CA GLU A 289 -14.11 -15.00 48.98
C GLU A 289 -14.06 -16.54 49.19
N ASP A 290 -15.22 -17.21 49.20
CA ASP A 290 -15.35 -18.67 49.29
C ASP A 290 -15.09 -19.40 47.96
N ASP A 291 -15.06 -18.70 46.83
CA ASP A 291 -14.84 -19.26 45.48
C ASP A 291 -13.35 -19.23 45.06
N VAL A 292 -12.43 -19.01 46.00
CA VAL A 292 -11.00 -18.77 45.73
C VAL A 292 -10.30 -20.03 45.23
N GLU A 293 -9.75 -19.96 44.02
CA GLU A 293 -8.70 -20.88 43.56
C GLU A 293 -7.37 -20.52 44.26
N THR A 294 -6.88 -21.40 45.13
CA THR A 294 -5.62 -21.21 45.85
C THR A 294 -4.43 -21.52 44.94
N GLY A 295 -3.98 -20.51 44.20
CA GLY A 295 -2.74 -20.59 43.43
C GLY A 295 -1.50 -20.51 44.33
N THR A 296 -0.82 -21.63 44.57
CA THR A 296 0.53 -21.63 45.15
C THR A 296 1.53 -21.19 44.08
N ALA A 297 2.08 -19.98 44.22
CA ALA A 297 3.28 -19.60 43.50
C ALA A 297 4.47 -20.38 44.09
N ASP A 298 4.90 -21.42 43.39
CA ASP A 298 6.15 -22.11 43.69
C ASP A 298 7.32 -21.14 43.49
N SER A 299 7.91 -20.72 44.60
CA SER A 299 9.24 -20.12 44.64
C SER A 299 10.26 -21.22 44.35
N SER A 300 10.73 -21.30 43.12
CA SER A 300 11.98 -21.99 42.79
C SER A 300 13.14 -21.07 43.15
N ASP A 301 14.11 -21.63 43.87
CA ASP A 301 15.32 -20.98 44.40
C ASP A 301 16.15 -20.20 43.35
#